data_AF-A0A959CBR5-F1
#
_entry.id   AF-A0A959CBR5-F1
#
_cell.length_a   1.000
_cell.length_b   1.000
_cell.length_c   1.000
_cell.angle_alpha   90.00
_cell.angle_beta   90.00
_cell.angle_gamma   90.00
#
_symmetry.space_group_name_H-M   'P 1'
#
loop_
_entity.id
_entity.type
_entity.pdbx_description
1 polymer ?
#
loop_
_entity_poly.entity_id
_entity_poly.type
_entity_poly.pdbx_seq_one_letter_code
_entity_poly.pdbx_strand_id
1 'polypeptide(L)'
;PKHDLGERPLRFNWQTPIHLSTQIPDVLYLGANKLYRSFDRGEHWEAISDDLTGGGKKGNVPYGTLSSIHESPLKFGLLYAGSDDGLLHVTRDGGETW
;
A
#
# COMPACT_ATOMS: atom_id res chain seq x y z
N PRO A 1 -7.58 7.29 -1.66
CA PRO A 1 -8.55 6.16 -1.59
C PRO A 1 -9.33 6.18 -0.27
N LYS A 2 -10.56 5.66 -0.28
CA LYS A 2 -11.39 5.42 0.91
C LYS A 2 -11.95 4.00 0.84
N HIS A 3 -12.40 3.47 1.97
CA HIS A 3 -13.12 2.19 2.00
C HIS A 3 -14.50 2.35 1.36
N ASP A 4 -15.02 1.27 0.80
CA ASP A 4 -16.39 1.23 0.30
C ASP A 4 -17.41 1.11 1.44
N LEU A 5 -18.64 1.53 1.18
CA LEU A 5 -19.74 1.40 2.13
C LEU A 5 -19.96 -0.06 2.51
N GLY A 6 -19.85 -0.35 3.80
CA GLY A 6 -19.98 -1.71 4.36
C GLY A 6 -18.64 -2.39 4.64
N GLU A 7 -17.52 -1.87 4.13
CA GLU A 7 -16.20 -2.35 4.50
C GLU A 7 -15.69 -1.71 5.81
N ARG A 8 -14.70 -2.36 6.42
CA ARG A 8 -13.98 -1.76 7.54
C ARG A 8 -13.18 -0.55 7.06
N PRO A 9 -13.13 0.55 7.84
CA PRO A 9 -12.28 1.68 7.50
C PRO A 9 -10.82 1.28 7.29
N LEU A 10 -10.20 1.88 6.27
CA LEU A 10 -8.77 1.77 6.03
C LEU A 10 -7.98 2.32 7.22
N ARG A 11 -6.86 1.69 7.51
CA ARG A 11 -5.92 2.13 8.54
C ARG A 11 -4.71 2.73 7.85
N PHE A 12 -4.35 3.94 8.22
CA PHE A 12 -3.22 4.66 7.65
C PHE A 12 -2.20 4.94 8.74
N ASN A 13 -0.93 4.82 8.40
CA ASN A 13 0.13 5.23 9.30
C ASN A 13 0.10 6.75 9.50
N TRP A 14 0.56 7.26 10.65
CA TRP A 14 0.75 8.70 10.86
C TRP A 14 1.65 9.30 9.78
N GLN A 15 2.75 8.59 9.45
CA GLN A 15 3.60 8.91 8.32
C GLN A 15 3.31 7.92 7.18
N THR A 16 2.17 8.10 6.54
CA THR A 16 1.71 7.24 5.44
C THR A 16 2.74 7.18 4.31
N PRO A 17 3.23 5.99 3.92
CA PRO A 17 4.21 5.87 2.84
C PRO A 17 3.55 6.16 1.49
N ILE A 18 4.20 7.03 0.72
CA ILE A 18 3.88 7.32 -0.68
C ILE A 18 5.15 7.03 -1.48
N HIS A 19 5.01 6.32 -2.60
CA HIS A 19 6.12 6.03 -3.49
C HIS A 19 5.75 6.42 -4.92
N LEU A 20 6.55 7.29 -5.53
CA LEU A 20 6.43 7.60 -6.96
C LEU A 20 7.12 6.47 -7.72
N SER A 21 6.52 6.00 -8.80
CA SER A 21 7.19 5.02 -9.65
C SER A 21 8.49 5.60 -10.19
N THR A 22 9.53 4.79 -10.16
CA THR A 22 10.85 5.10 -10.71
C THR A 22 10.91 4.85 -12.21
N GLN A 23 9.90 4.19 -12.77
CA GLN A 23 9.86 3.74 -14.16
C GLN A 23 8.79 4.45 -14.99
N ILE A 24 7.66 4.84 -14.37
CA ILE A 24 6.53 5.48 -15.06
C ILE A 24 6.13 6.76 -14.30
N PRO A 25 6.39 7.97 -14.82
CA PRO A 25 6.23 9.22 -14.08
C PRO A 25 4.83 9.51 -13.51
N ASP A 26 3.78 8.93 -14.09
CA ASP A 26 2.38 9.16 -13.68
C ASP A 26 1.88 8.14 -12.64
N VAL A 27 2.68 7.11 -12.32
CA VAL A 27 2.29 6.05 -11.39
C VAL A 27 2.68 6.38 -9.96
N LEU A 28 1.72 6.26 -9.04
CA LEU A 28 1.91 6.44 -7.60
C LEU A 28 1.47 5.20 -6.83
N TYR A 29 2.14 4.95 -5.71
CA TYR A 29 1.76 3.94 -4.73
C TYR A 29 1.50 4.60 -3.36
N LEU A 30 0.49 4.13 -2.64
CA LEU A 30 0.07 4.65 -1.33
C LEU A 30 -0.23 3.50 -0.36
N GLY A 31 0.36 3.54 0.84
CA GLY A 31 0.19 2.48 1.83
C GLY A 31 -0.86 2.79 2.89
N ALA A 32 -1.89 1.95 2.95
CA ALA A 32 -2.80 1.82 4.08
C ALA A 32 -2.47 0.52 4.84
N ASN A 33 -3.47 -0.18 5.37
CA ASN A 33 -3.35 -1.61 5.65
C ASN A 33 -3.35 -2.46 4.35
N LYS A 34 -3.75 -1.87 3.23
CA LYS A 34 -3.64 -2.39 1.87
C LYS A 34 -2.67 -1.52 1.06
N LEU A 35 -2.10 -2.03 -0.02
CA LEU A 35 -1.37 -1.22 -1.00
C LEU A 35 -2.32 -0.73 -2.09
N TYR A 36 -2.22 0.56 -2.40
CA TYR A 36 -2.95 1.20 -3.50
C TYR A 36 -2.02 1.67 -4.58
N ARG A 37 -2.49 1.63 -5.83
CA ARG A 37 -1.83 2.18 -7.01
C ARG A 37 -2.73 3.18 -7.72
N SER A 38 -2.12 4.21 -8.29
CA SER A 38 -2.73 5.13 -9.25
C SER A 38 -1.89 5.15 -10.52
N PHE A 39 -2.53 5.24 -11.69
CA PHE A 39 -1.87 5.43 -12.99
C PHE A 39 -1.95 6.87 -13.50
N ASP A 40 -2.58 7.77 -12.73
CA ASP A 40 -2.97 9.11 -13.15
C ASP A 40 -2.69 10.15 -12.06
N ARG A 41 -1.48 10.09 -11.49
CA ARG A 41 -0.99 11.08 -10.51
C ARG A 41 -1.85 11.21 -9.26
N GLY A 42 -2.58 10.16 -8.90
CA GLY A 42 -3.39 10.08 -7.69
C GLY A 42 -4.83 10.56 -7.86
N GLU A 43 -5.31 10.78 -9.10
CA GLU A 43 -6.72 11.09 -9.36
C GLU A 43 -7.61 9.87 -9.05
N HIS A 44 -7.22 8.68 -9.52
CA HIS A 44 -7.91 7.43 -9.26
C HIS A 44 -6.99 6.42 -8.58
N TRP A 45 -7.54 5.63 -7.67
CA TRP A 45 -6.80 4.66 -6.86
C TRP A 45 -7.44 3.28 -6.95
N GLU A 46 -6.61 2.28 -7.20
CA GLU A 46 -6.96 0.86 -7.21
C GLU A 46 -6.27 0.18 -6.01
N ALA A 47 -7.02 -0.63 -5.25
CA ALA A 47 -6.40 -1.52 -4.27
C ALA A 47 -5.73 -2.66 -5.03
N ILE A 48 -4.42 -2.78 -4.91
CA ILE A 48 -3.64 -3.84 -5.56
C ILE A 48 -3.23 -4.90 -4.54
N SER A 49 -3.88 -4.98 -3.39
CA SER A 49 -3.69 -6.02 -2.37
C SER A 49 -4.91 -6.13 -1.46
N ASP A 50 -5.01 -7.25 -0.76
CA ASP A 50 -5.79 -7.35 0.48
C ASP A 50 -5.07 -6.69 1.66
N ASP A 51 -5.52 -6.95 2.88
CA ASP A 51 -4.83 -6.50 4.10
C ASP A 51 -3.46 -7.19 4.22
N LEU A 52 -2.38 -6.42 4.05
CA LEU A 52 -0.99 -6.89 4.16
C LEU A 52 -0.45 -6.79 5.59
N THR A 53 -1.33 -6.77 6.59
CA THR A 53 -1.00 -6.63 8.01
C THR A 53 -1.67 -7.75 8.80
N GLY A 54 -1.27 -7.92 10.07
CA GLY A 54 -1.95 -8.79 11.04
C GLY A 54 -3.27 -8.21 11.57
N GLY A 55 -3.69 -7.04 11.09
CA GLY A 55 -4.92 -6.37 11.51
C GLY A 55 -4.72 -5.28 12.57
N GLY A 56 -5.76 -4.46 12.76
CA GLY A 56 -5.72 -3.34 13.70
C GLY A 56 -5.82 -3.76 15.17
N LYS A 57 -5.16 -2.99 16.05
CA LYS A 57 -5.33 -3.05 17.51
C LYS A 57 -6.00 -1.78 18.02
N LYS A 58 -6.79 -1.88 19.09
CA LYS A 58 -7.38 -0.70 19.74
C LYS A 58 -6.26 0.12 20.39
N GLY A 59 -6.27 1.43 20.17
CA GLY A 59 -5.30 2.37 20.72
C GLY A 59 -5.52 3.77 20.19
N ASN A 60 -4.68 4.72 20.64
CA ASN A 60 -4.79 6.12 20.26
C ASN A 60 -4.10 6.44 18.92
N VAL A 61 -3.33 5.50 18.37
CA VAL A 61 -2.63 5.63 17.08
C VAL A 61 -2.99 4.41 16.23
N PRO A 62 -3.21 4.57 14.92
CA PRO A 62 -3.40 3.45 14.01
C PRO A 62 -2.24 2.43 14.09
N TYR A 63 -2.58 1.15 14.05
CA TYR A 63 -1.65 0.01 14.06
C TYR A 63 -2.08 -1.01 13.01
N GLY A 64 -1.14 -1.82 12.53
CA GLY A 64 -1.38 -2.74 11.42
C GLY A 64 -1.57 -1.90 10.16
N THR A 65 -0.52 -1.15 9.83
CA THR A 65 -0.46 -0.23 8.68
C THR A 65 0.87 -0.41 7.94
N LEU A 66 0.85 -0.24 6.62
CA LEU A 66 2.08 -0.16 5.84
C LEU A 66 2.86 1.09 6.25
N SER A 67 4.16 0.91 6.46
CA SER A 67 5.10 1.95 6.90
C SER A 67 6.19 2.21 5.86
N SER A 68 6.37 1.31 4.88
CA SER A 68 7.32 1.46 3.78
C SER A 68 6.85 0.78 2.50
N ILE A 69 7.21 1.38 1.37
CA ILE A 69 6.93 0.86 0.02
C ILE A 69 8.17 1.10 -0.85
N HIS A 70 8.51 0.16 -1.71
CA HIS A 70 9.56 0.33 -2.71
C HIS A 70 9.19 -0.38 -4.01
N GLU A 71 9.22 0.34 -5.13
CA GLU A 71 9.21 -0.25 -6.47
C GLU A 71 10.64 -0.56 -6.91
N SER A 72 10.91 -1.82 -7.29
CA SER A 72 12.23 -2.20 -7.75
C SER A 72 12.55 -1.55 -9.09
N PRO A 73 13.72 -0.90 -9.25
CA PRO A 73 14.13 -0.36 -10.55
C PRO A 73 14.41 -1.44 -11.60
N LEU A 74 14.43 -2.72 -11.19
CA LEU A 74 14.72 -3.86 -12.07
C LEU A 74 13.51 -4.26 -12.93
N LYS A 75 12.28 -4.04 -12.44
CA LYS A 75 11.07 -4.51 -13.12
C LYS A 75 9.83 -3.77 -12.61
N PHE A 76 9.04 -3.23 -13.54
CA PHE A 76 7.77 -2.61 -13.21
C PHE A 76 6.82 -3.65 -12.62
N GLY A 77 6.16 -3.30 -11.51
CA GLY A 77 5.31 -4.22 -10.74
C GLY A 77 6.05 -5.19 -9.82
N LEU A 78 7.39 -5.13 -9.72
CA LEU A 78 8.11 -5.76 -8.62
C LEU A 78 8.12 -4.80 -7.43
N LEU A 79 7.28 -5.06 -6.43
CA LEU A 79 7.06 -4.16 -5.29
C LEU A 79 7.35 -4.87 -3.97
N TYR A 80 7.84 -4.09 -3.02
CA TYR A 80 8.02 -4.50 -1.62
C TYR A 80 7.19 -3.60 -0.73
N ALA A 81 6.48 -4.21 0.23
CA ALA A 81 5.68 -3.49 1.21
C ALA A 81 6.02 -3.98 2.63
N GLY A 82 6.38 -3.05 3.51
CA GLY A 82 6.69 -3.32 4.92
C GLY A 82 5.66 -2.66 5.83
N SER A 83 5.31 -3.35 6.92
CA SER A 83 4.29 -2.94 7.88
C SER A 83 4.86 -2.61 9.26
N ASP A 84 4.13 -1.81 10.04
CA ASP A 84 4.47 -1.45 11.42
C ASP A 84 4.29 -2.59 12.44
N ASP A 85 3.64 -3.67 12.03
CA ASP A 85 3.49 -4.91 12.80
C ASP A 85 4.47 -6.02 12.38
N GLY A 86 5.45 -5.68 11.53
CA GLY A 86 6.65 -6.47 11.29
C GLY A 86 6.58 -7.44 10.10
N LEU A 87 5.56 -7.34 9.25
CA LEU A 87 5.44 -8.13 8.03
C LEU A 87 6.11 -7.43 6.84
N LEU A 88 6.75 -8.23 5.98
CA LEU A 88 7.33 -7.83 4.71
C LEU A 88 6.71 -8.68 3.60
N HIS A 89 6.14 -8.04 2.60
CA HIS A 89 5.51 -8.69 1.45
C HIS A 89 6.20 -8.31 0.15
N VAL A 90 6.14 -9.21 -0.84
CA VAL A 90 6.71 -9.00 -2.16
C VAL A 90 5.74 -9.47 -3.24
N THR A 91 5.38 -8.57 -4.15
CA THR A 91 4.70 -8.94 -5.39
C THR A 91 5.68 -8.87 -6.54
N ARG A 92 5.57 -9.80 -7.49
CA ARG A 92 6.40 -9.84 -8.72
C ARG A 92 5.60 -9.52 -9.98
N ASP A 93 4.32 -9.23 -9.82
CA ASP A 93 3.31 -9.12 -10.87
C ASP A 93 2.38 -7.91 -10.68
N GLY A 94 2.83 -6.89 -9.95
CA GLY A 94 2.11 -5.61 -9.83
C GLY A 94 0.93 -5.65 -8.86
N GLY A 95 0.89 -6.66 -7.99
CA GLY A 95 -0.11 -6.81 -6.93
C GLY A 95 -1.18 -7.87 -7.19
N GLU A 96 -1.07 -8.63 -8.29
CA GLU A 96 -1.96 -9.78 -8.54
C GLU A 96 -1.71 -10.89 -7.50
N THR A 97 -0.46 -11.09 -7.10
CA THR A 97 -0.05 -12.00 -6.01
C THR A 97 0.96 -11.35 -5.06
N TRP A 98 0.91 -11.73 -3.77
CA TRP A 98 1.66 -11.13 -2.65
C TRP A 98 2.29 -12.15 -1.71
#